data_AF-A0A976IC19-F1
#
_entry.id   AF-A0A976IC19-F1
#
_cell.length_a   1.000
_cell.length_b   1.000
_cell.length_c   1.000
_cell.angle_alpha   90.00
_cell.angle_beta   90.00
_cell.angle_gamma   90.00
#
_symmetry.space_group_name_H-M   'P 1'
#
loop_
_entity.id
_entity.type
_entity.pdbx_description
1 polymer ?
#
loop_
_entity_poly.entity_id
_entity_poly.type
_entity_poly.pdbx_seq_one_letter_code
_entity_poly.pdbx_strand_id
1 'polypeptide(L)'
;MSQCGLRREVLALYRDVLRIARRFPEPSIGRKLRYNAKELLHLRQHEGDAARIRMHLVEGRDALGVYRVLQNDPELLTAIMRKNVLNMGAAISELTE
;
A
#
# COMPACT_ATOMS: atom_id res chain seq x y z
N MET A 1 27.37 -1.01 3.62
CA MET A 1 26.43 -1.27 2.50
C MET A 1 26.32 -0.01 1.65
N SER A 2 26.54 -0.10 0.35
CA SER A 2 26.64 1.05 -0.56
C SER A 2 25.27 1.60 -0.99
N GLN A 3 25.19 2.90 -1.29
CA GLN A 3 23.97 3.60 -1.76
C GLN A 3 23.30 2.93 -2.99
N CYS A 4 24.09 2.26 -3.83
CA CYS A 4 23.60 1.45 -4.96
C CYS A 4 22.72 0.26 -4.52
N GLY A 5 22.96 -0.31 -3.33
CA GLY A 5 22.16 -1.41 -2.78
C GLY A 5 20.75 -0.95 -2.39
N LEU A 6 20.66 0.15 -1.64
CA LEU A 6 19.36 0.70 -1.20
C LEU A 6 18.47 1.09 -2.38
N ARG A 7 19.04 1.71 -3.42
CA ARG A 7 18.29 2.04 -4.64
C ARG A 7 17.68 0.80 -5.29
N ARG A 8 18.41 -0.32 -5.35
CA ARG A 8 17.90 -1.58 -5.90
C ARG A 8 16.74 -2.13 -5.06
N GLU A 9 16.87 -2.07 -3.74
CA GLU A 9 15.82 -2.52 -2.81
C GLU A 9 14.54 -1.69 -2.94
N VAL A 10 14.65 -0.36 -3.05
CA VAL A 10 13.51 0.54 -3.27
C VAL A 10 12.79 0.20 -4.57
N LEU A 11 13.53 0.00 -5.65
CA LEU A 11 12.94 -0.38 -6.94
C LEU A 11 12.34 -1.79 -6.92
N ALA A 12 12.91 -2.72 -6.16
CA ALA A 12 12.35 -4.06 -5.98
C ALA A 12 11.00 -4.00 -5.25
N LEU A 13 10.94 -3.27 -4.13
CA LEU A 13 9.70 -3.04 -3.40
C LEU A 13 8.64 -2.39 -4.29
N TYR A 14 9.00 -1.34 -5.04
CA TYR A 14 8.06 -0.68 -5.97
C TYR A 14 7.47 -1.66 -7.00
N ARG A 15 8.32 -2.50 -7.61
CA ARG A 15 7.86 -3.52 -8.57
C ARG A 15 6.92 -4.54 -7.92
N ASP A 16 7.19 -4.92 -6.68
CA ASP A 16 6.32 -5.84 -5.95
C ASP A 16 4.95 -5.23 -5.65
N VAL A 17 4.90 -3.94 -5.28
CA VAL A 17 3.63 -3.22 -5.13
C VAL A 17 2.85 -3.23 -6.46
N LEU A 18 3.50 -2.93 -7.59
CA LEU A 18 2.84 -2.94 -8.89
C LEU A 18 2.32 -4.33 -9.29
N ARG A 19 3.06 -5.40 -8.95
CA ARG A 19 2.63 -6.78 -9.21
C ARG A 19 1.37 -7.13 -8.42
N ILE A 20 1.32 -6.76 -7.14
CA ILE A 20 0.15 -6.97 -6.30
C ILE A 20 -1.02 -6.13 -6.81
N ALA A 21 -0.81 -4.83 -7.02
CA ALA A 21 -1.82 -3.90 -7.51
C ALA A 21 -2.50 -4.40 -8.80
N ARG A 22 -1.73 -4.95 -9.74
CA ARG A 22 -2.24 -5.49 -11.00
C ARG A 22 -3.14 -6.72 -10.82
N ARG A 23 -2.88 -7.54 -9.80
CA ARG A 23 -3.57 -8.80 -9.53
C ARG A 23 -4.55 -8.69 -8.37
N PHE A 24 -4.77 -7.48 -7.84
CA PHE A 24 -5.59 -7.30 -6.65
C PHE A 24 -7.07 -7.59 -7.00
N PRO A 25 -7.80 -8.38 -6.19
CA PRO A 25 -9.17 -8.81 -6.53
C PRO A 25 -10.12 -7.63 -6.75
N GLU A 26 -9.99 -6.59 -5.92
CA GLU A 26 -10.77 -5.35 -6.02
C GLU A 26 -10.01 -4.30 -6.86
N PRO A 27 -10.48 -3.96 -8.08
CA PRO A 27 -9.75 -3.07 -9.00
C PRO A 27 -9.53 -1.65 -8.46
N SER A 28 -10.46 -1.13 -7.65
CA SER A 28 -10.32 0.20 -7.05
C SER A 28 -9.15 0.26 -6.06
N ILE A 29 -8.96 -0.78 -5.25
CA ILE A 29 -7.83 -0.93 -4.34
C ILE A 29 -6.53 -1.09 -5.15
N GLY A 30 -6.54 -1.90 -6.20
CA GLY A 30 -5.39 -2.03 -7.11
C GLY A 30 -4.95 -0.71 -7.73
N ARG A 31 -5.90 0.14 -8.16
CA ARG A 31 -5.59 1.51 -8.65
C ARG A 31 -4.98 2.38 -7.55
N LYS A 32 -5.55 2.35 -6.34
CA LYS A 32 -5.07 3.12 -5.18
C LYS A 32 -3.66 2.70 -4.77
N LEU A 33 -3.36 1.40 -4.76
CA LEU A 33 -2.02 0.88 -4.48
C LEU A 33 -0.96 1.42 -5.44
N ARG A 34 -1.25 1.40 -6.74
CA ARG A 34 -0.34 1.92 -7.78
C ARG A 34 -0.14 3.43 -7.64
N TYR A 35 -1.21 4.18 -7.38
CA TYR A 35 -1.13 5.62 -7.14
C TYR A 35 -0.25 5.91 -5.92
N ASN A 36 -0.55 5.31 -4.77
CA ASN A 36 0.20 5.50 -3.53
C ASN A 36 1.68 5.13 -3.68
N ALA A 37 1.99 4.05 -4.40
CA ALA A 37 3.38 3.65 -4.63
C ALA A 37 4.16 4.71 -5.42
N LYS A 38 3.53 5.30 -6.44
CA LYS A 38 4.13 6.38 -7.24
C LYS A 38 4.34 7.63 -6.39
N GLU A 39 3.33 8.04 -5.64
CA GLU A 39 3.40 9.22 -4.78
C GLU A 39 4.45 9.07 -3.68
N LEU A 40 4.51 7.91 -3.01
CA LEU A 40 5.51 7.65 -1.97
C LEU A 40 6.94 7.70 -2.51
N LEU A 41 7.18 7.19 -3.73
CA LEU A 41 8.49 7.33 -4.38
C LEU A 41 8.80 8.78 -4.70
N HIS A 42 7.82 9.52 -5.22
CA HIS A 42 8.00 10.92 -5.58
C HIS A 42 8.31 11.78 -4.36
N LEU A 43 7.52 11.65 -3.28
CA LEU A 43 7.70 12.39 -2.03
C LEU A 43 9.05 12.12 -1.36
N ARG A 44 9.61 10.92 -1.53
CA ARG A 44 10.86 10.50 -0.88
C ARG A 44 12.07 10.48 -1.83
N GLN A 45 11.94 10.99 -3.05
CA GLN A 45 12.98 10.89 -4.09
C GLN A 45 14.30 11.56 -3.72
N HIS A 46 14.26 12.52 -2.78
CA HIS A 46 15.43 13.26 -2.28
C HIS A 46 15.93 12.76 -0.92
N GLU A 47 15.37 11.67 -0.38
CA GLU A 47 15.83 11.10 0.88
C GLU A 47 17.23 10.50 0.69
N GLY A 48 18.21 11.07 1.40
CA GLY A 48 19.61 10.64 1.38
C GLY A 48 20.02 9.85 2.61
N ASP A 49 19.22 9.89 3.68
CA ASP A 49 19.53 9.17 4.92
C ASP A 49 19.26 7.67 4.76
N ALA A 50 20.35 6.90 4.73
CA ALA A 50 20.31 5.46 4.60
C ALA A 50 19.48 4.76 5.69
N ALA A 51 19.44 5.29 6.92
CA ALA A 51 18.62 4.73 8.00
C ALA A 51 17.13 4.96 7.74
N ARG A 52 16.74 6.16 7.30
CA ARG A 52 15.35 6.46 6.94
C ARG A 52 14.88 5.66 5.73
N ILE A 53 15.73 5.50 4.70
CA ILE A 53 15.42 4.64 3.55
C ILE A 53 15.16 3.21 4.01
N ARG A 54 15.98 2.65 4.91
CA ARG A 54 15.77 1.32 5.46
C ARG A 54 14.46 1.21 6.24
N MET A 55 14.15 2.21 7.06
CA MET A 55 12.88 2.27 7.78
C MET A 55 11.69 2.22 6.81
N HIS A 56 11.70 3.03 5.75
CA HIS A 56 10.65 3.01 4.73
C HIS A 56 10.56 1.71 3.94
N LEU A 57 11.69 1.04 3.72
CA LEU A 57 11.71 -0.29 3.11
C LEU A 57 11.05 -1.34 4.01
N VAL A 58 11.27 -1.27 5.33
CA VAL A 58 10.62 -2.17 6.31
C VAL A 58 9.13 -1.89 6.36
N GLU A 59 8.74 -0.64 6.62
CA GLU A 59 7.33 -0.20 6.65
C GLU A 59 6.57 -0.61 5.38
N GLY A 60 7.20 -0.40 4.21
CA GLY A 60 6.62 -0.74 2.92
C GLY A 60 6.48 -2.25 2.70
N ARG A 61 7.42 -3.07 3.21
CA ARG A 61 7.31 -4.54 3.16
C ARG A 61 6.21 -5.05 4.09
N ASP A 62 6.09 -4.49 5.28
CA ASP A 62 5.05 -4.85 6.25
C ASP A 62 3.66 -4.52 5.70
N ALA A 63 3.49 -3.30 5.15
CA ALA A 63 2.25 -2.91 4.47
C ALA A 63 1.94 -3.84 3.29
N LEU A 64 2.95 -4.20 2.49
CA LEU A 64 2.78 -5.14 1.38
C LEU A 64 2.34 -6.54 1.85
N GLY A 65 2.81 -6.97 3.02
CA GLY A 65 2.38 -8.21 3.67
C GLY A 65 0.87 -8.24 3.91
N VAL A 66 0.31 -7.15 4.43
CA VAL A 66 -1.15 -7.01 4.63
C VAL A 66 -1.88 -7.16 3.29
N TYR A 67 -1.44 -6.45 2.25
CA TYR A 67 -2.08 -6.56 0.93
C TYR A 67 -1.95 -7.95 0.31
N ARG A 68 -0.89 -8.71 0.58
CA ARG A 68 -0.78 -10.11 0.15
C ARG A 68 -1.81 -10.99 0.84
N VAL A 69 -2.05 -10.81 2.15
CA VAL A 69 -3.09 -11.57 2.86
C VAL A 69 -4.45 -11.25 2.24
N LEU A 70 -4.79 -9.97 2.10
CA LEU A 70 -6.06 -9.54 1.50
C LEU A 70 -6.26 -10.01 0.05
N GLN A 71 -5.19 -10.10 -0.73
CA GLN A 71 -5.25 -10.61 -2.10
C GLN A 71 -5.55 -12.11 -2.15
N ASN A 72 -5.08 -12.88 -1.16
CA ASN A 72 -5.22 -14.34 -1.13
C ASN A 72 -6.39 -14.82 -0.27
N ASP A 73 -7.06 -13.92 0.45
CA ASP A 73 -8.23 -14.19 1.30
C ASP A 73 -9.42 -13.30 0.88
N PRO A 74 -10.23 -13.75 -0.10
CA PRO A 74 -11.39 -13.01 -0.60
C PRO A 74 -12.49 -12.80 0.45
N GLU A 75 -12.64 -13.72 1.39
CA GLU A 75 -13.63 -13.61 2.47
C GLU A 75 -13.26 -12.48 3.43
N LEU A 76 -12.00 -12.44 3.86
CA LEU A 76 -11.47 -11.35 4.68
C LEU A 76 -11.57 -10.00 3.96
N LEU A 77 -11.22 -9.95 2.67
CA LEU A 77 -11.35 -8.74 1.86
C LEU A 77 -12.81 -8.25 1.82
N THR A 78 -13.75 -9.17 1.62
CA THR A 78 -15.18 -8.85 1.60
C THR A 78 -15.67 -8.34 2.95
N ALA A 79 -15.25 -8.96 4.06
CA ALA A 79 -15.61 -8.53 5.41
C ALA A 79 -15.09 -7.10 5.71
N ILE A 80 -13.84 -6.80 5.33
CA ILE A 80 -13.25 -5.46 5.48
C ILE A 80 -14.00 -4.43 4.62
N MET A 81 -14.32 -4.77 3.38
CA MET A 81 -15.06 -3.88 2.49
C MET A 81 -16.46 -3.58 3.01
N ARG A 82 -17.19 -4.58 3.52
CA ARG A 82 -18.51 -4.39 4.13
C ARG A 82 -18.45 -3.47 5.34
N LYS A 83 -17.48 -3.67 6.24
CA LYS A 83 -17.28 -2.79 7.41
C LYS A 83 -17.04 -1.34 7.00
N ASN A 84 -16.24 -1.10 5.97
CA ASN A 84 -16.00 0.26 5.47
C ASN A 84 -17.26 0.94 4.92
N VAL A 85 -18.11 0.19 4.21
CA VAL A 85 -19.40 0.71 3.70
C VAL A 85 -20.35 1.05 4.84
N LEU A 86 -20.46 0.17 5.86
CA LEU A 86 -21.31 0.42 7.03
C LEU A 86 -20.84 1.63 7.83
N ASN A 87 -19.53 1.81 8.01
CA ASN A 87 -18.96 2.97 8.69
C ASN A 87 -19.21 4.29 7.93
N MET A 88 -19.14 4.28 6.59
CA MET A 88 -19.49 5.45 5.79
C MET A 88 -20.99 5.76 5.83
N GLY A 89 -21.85 4.73 5.85
CA GLY A 89 -23.30 4.91 6.02
C GLY A 89 -23.64 5.58 7.35
N ALA A 90 -23.05 5.11 8.46
CA ALA A 90 -23.23 5.71 9.78
C ALA A 90 -22.72 7.16 9.84
N ALA A 91 -21.53 7.44 9.29
CA ALA A 91 -20.98 8.79 9.27
C ALA A 91 -21.80 9.77 8.40
N ILE A 92 -22.50 9.30 7.36
CA ILE A 92 -23.40 10.13 6.56
C ILE A 92 -24.69 10.40 7.34
N SER A 93 -25.25 9.39 8.02
CA SER A 93 -26.44 9.56 8.86
C SER A 93 -26.25 10.60 9.96
N GLU A 94 -25.11 10.58 10.66
CA GLU A 94 -24.75 11.56 11.71
C GLU A 94 -24.57 13.00 11.18
N LEU A 95 -24.37 13.20 9.88
CA LEU A 95 -24.23 14.53 9.26
C LEU A 95 -25.55 15.07 8.70
N THR A 96 -26.62 14.26 8.72
CA THR A 96 -27.93 14.60 8.13
C THR A 96 -29.06 14.72 9.14
N GLU A 97 -28.76 14.53 10.43
CA GLU A 97 -29.66 14.79 11.59
C GLU A 97 -29.24 16.08 12.31
#